data_AF-A0A9Q1AMK8-F1
#
_entry.id   AF-A0A9Q1AMK8-F1
#
_cell.length_a   1.000
_cell.length_b   1.000
_cell.length_c   1.000
_cell.angle_alpha   90.00
_cell.angle_beta   90.00
_cell.angle_gamma   90.00
#
_symmetry.space_group_name_H-M   'P 1'
#
loop_
_entity.id
_entity.type
_entity.pdbx_description
1 polymer ?
#
loop_
_entity_poly.entity_id
_entity_poly.type
_entity_poly.pdbx_seq_one_letter_code
_entity_poly.pdbx_strand_id
1 'polypeptide(L)'
;MAYGISGIAAAKQLRHYSPLVFEATDSIGGVWKHCSFSSTKLQTPRCDFEFSDYPWSERDNASFPSHVQVLEYLNNYAAHFDVLKYVKFSSKVVEIRYVGGRKTTQLDLKPEEYGSLLNGYPAWEVAVETSQSTKVEWYAFEFLVVCVGKYGDVPRMPVFPPRRGEEEFLGEVLHAMDYAKLDEDAARELLKGKKVAVVGYKKSAIDLAVECAAANQGPGGQPCTMVIRTLHWTVPSYSIWGLPFFLFFSTRSSQFLHERPHQTMFKTLLCLLLSPMRRGISKFIESYLAWKLPLVKYGLKPDHPFVEDYASCQMAILPDNFFEEADKGNIQFKRASKWWFWSRGIEFEDKTKLEADVVVLATGYDGKKKLQDLLPEPFSSLAVDSTGIMPLYRGTIHPLIPSMAFVGYIESVSNLHTAELRCIWLARLADEKFKLPSIEKMLEQTNEEIQVMKRTTRFYKRHCISTYSINHSDDICEEMGWNSWRKKNWFSEAFSAYNSQDYEEKKEN
;
A
#
# COMPACT_ATOMS: atom_id res chain seq x y z
N MET A 1 9.21 14.72 -0.58
CA MET A 1 7.95 15.15 0.07
C MET A 1 7.41 14.02 0.92
N ALA A 2 7.09 14.28 2.19
CA ALA A 2 6.72 13.34 3.25
C ALA A 2 7.85 12.41 3.73
N TYR A 3 7.79 12.06 5.02
CA TYR A 3 8.82 11.30 5.75
C TYR A 3 8.26 10.06 6.45
N GLY A 4 7.48 9.27 5.69
CA GLY A 4 7.22 7.86 5.98
C GLY A 4 8.33 6.94 5.44
N ILE A 5 8.06 5.64 5.32
CA ILE A 5 9.03 4.62 4.85
C ILE A 5 9.73 5.04 3.55
N SER A 6 8.96 5.39 2.53
CA SER A 6 9.50 5.83 1.23
C SER A 6 10.35 7.09 1.34
N GLY A 7 9.98 8.02 2.23
CA GLY A 7 10.71 9.27 2.44
C GLY A 7 12.04 9.07 3.13
N ILE A 8 12.08 8.18 4.13
CA ILE A 8 13.30 7.78 4.84
C ILE A 8 14.26 7.09 3.86
N ALA A 9 13.76 6.14 3.07
CA ALA A 9 14.54 5.45 2.05
C ALA A 9 15.11 6.43 1.03
N ALA A 10 14.29 7.34 0.49
CA ALA A 10 14.73 8.35 -0.47
C ALA A 10 15.79 9.29 0.12
N ALA A 11 15.60 9.79 1.35
CA ALA A 11 16.55 10.66 2.03
C ALA A 11 17.91 9.99 2.21
N LYS A 12 17.93 8.71 2.58
CA LYS A 12 19.17 7.93 2.71
C LYS A 12 19.87 7.75 1.36
N GLN A 13 19.14 7.29 0.34
CA GLN A 13 19.76 6.94 -0.95
C GLN A 13 20.21 8.18 -1.74
N LEU A 14 19.59 9.34 -1.50
CA LEU A 14 19.93 10.61 -2.15
C LEU A 14 20.78 11.54 -1.26
N ARG A 15 21.28 11.07 -0.10
CA ARG A 15 21.92 11.92 0.92
C ARG A 15 23.11 12.74 0.41
N HIS A 16 23.83 12.27 -0.60
CA HIS A 16 24.96 12.97 -1.21
C HIS A 16 24.55 14.21 -2.00
N TYR A 17 23.28 14.31 -2.40
CA TYR A 17 22.69 15.53 -2.98
C TYR A 17 22.15 16.51 -1.92
N SER A 18 22.28 16.19 -0.62
CA SER A 18 21.73 16.98 0.48
C SER A 18 20.22 17.29 0.31
N PRO A 19 19.36 16.26 0.25
CA PRO A 19 17.95 16.43 -0.05
C PRO A 19 17.25 17.25 1.05
N LEU A 20 16.25 18.04 0.66
CA LEU A 20 15.35 18.70 1.62
C LEU A 20 14.02 17.95 1.64
N VAL A 21 13.62 17.46 2.82
CA VAL A 21 12.37 16.74 3.00
C VAL A 21 11.40 17.56 3.83
N PHE A 22 10.20 17.79 3.29
CA PHE A 22 9.09 18.40 4.02
C PHE A 22 8.14 17.31 4.54
N GLU A 23 7.91 17.27 5.85
CA GLU A 23 6.95 16.40 6.53
C GLU A 23 5.87 17.27 7.18
N ALA A 24 4.61 17.01 6.86
CA ALA A 24 3.49 17.83 7.33
C ALA A 24 3.27 17.72 8.84
N THR A 25 3.61 16.57 9.42
CA THR A 25 3.46 16.28 10.84
C THR A 25 4.75 16.56 11.62
N ASP A 26 4.68 16.51 12.95
CA ASP A 26 5.82 16.71 13.85
C ASP A 26 6.67 15.45 14.05
N SER A 27 6.34 14.34 13.37
CA SER A 27 6.91 13.04 13.64
C SER A 27 7.18 12.21 12.38
N ILE A 28 8.12 11.28 12.48
CA ILE A 28 8.39 10.24 11.48
C ILE A 28 7.27 9.17 11.44
N GLY A 29 7.22 8.40 10.36
CA GLY A 29 6.53 7.10 10.32
C GLY A 29 5.25 7.08 9.48
N GLY A 30 4.71 8.24 9.14
CA GLY A 30 3.54 8.38 8.26
C GLY A 30 2.36 7.55 8.78
N VAL A 31 1.86 6.62 7.97
CA VAL A 31 0.68 5.78 8.28
C VAL A 31 0.83 4.96 9.57
N TRP A 32 2.07 4.59 9.94
CA TRP A 32 2.33 3.83 11.16
C TRP A 32 2.15 4.66 12.43
N LYS A 33 2.20 5.98 12.32
CA LYS A 33 1.95 6.90 13.44
C LYS A 33 0.54 7.46 13.41
N HIS A 34 0.08 7.89 12.24
CA HIS A 34 -1.12 8.72 12.11
C HIS A 34 -2.35 8.00 11.54
N CYS A 35 -2.20 6.76 11.09
CA CYS A 35 -3.29 5.97 10.49
C CYS A 35 -3.37 4.56 11.09
N SER A 36 -2.93 4.40 12.34
CA SER A 36 -2.87 3.14 13.06
C SER A 36 -3.74 3.19 14.32
N PHE A 37 -4.33 2.05 14.67
CA PHE A 37 -5.08 1.83 15.91
C PHE A 37 -4.20 1.13 16.95
N SER A 38 -4.67 1.09 18.20
CA SER A 38 -3.98 0.36 19.29
C SER A 38 -3.67 -1.11 18.90
N SER A 39 -4.60 -1.75 18.21
CA SER A 39 -4.51 -3.14 17.73
C SER A 39 -3.72 -3.32 16.42
N THR A 40 -3.29 -2.24 15.77
CA THR A 40 -2.64 -2.31 14.46
C THR A 40 -1.30 -3.02 14.55
N LYS A 41 -1.18 -4.08 13.73
CA LYS A 41 0.03 -4.90 13.55
C LYS A 41 0.31 -5.10 12.06
N LEU A 42 1.57 -5.41 11.75
CA LEU A 42 1.98 -5.84 10.41
C LEU A 42 1.19 -7.06 9.93
N GLN A 43 1.12 -7.20 8.60
CA GLN A 43 0.52 -8.35 7.93
C GLN A 43 1.58 -9.27 7.32
N THR A 44 2.86 -9.03 7.63
CA THR A 44 4.03 -9.73 7.14
C THR A 44 4.99 -10.00 8.28
N PRO A 45 5.71 -11.14 8.28
CA PRO A 45 6.79 -11.39 9.23
C PRO A 45 7.85 -10.27 9.22
N ARG A 46 8.66 -10.19 10.29
CA ARG A 46 9.75 -9.21 10.42
C ARG A 46 10.73 -9.28 9.25
N CYS A 47 11.17 -10.47 8.87
CA CYS A 47 12.12 -10.68 7.78
C CYS A 47 11.62 -10.20 6.41
N ASP A 48 10.29 -10.09 6.23
CA ASP A 48 9.69 -9.56 5.01
C ASP A 48 9.46 -8.06 5.10
N PHE A 49 9.63 -7.43 6.26
CA PHE A 49 9.40 -5.99 6.49
C PHE A 49 10.63 -5.32 7.13
N GLU A 50 11.75 -5.29 6.42
CA GLU A 50 12.98 -4.65 6.89
C GLU A 50 13.79 -4.09 5.71
N PHE A 51 14.57 -3.05 5.96
CA PHE A 51 15.54 -2.54 5.00
C PHE A 51 16.67 -3.55 4.82
N SER A 52 17.16 -3.67 3.59
CA SER A 52 18.18 -4.62 3.18
C SER A 52 19.45 -4.56 4.02
N ASP A 53 19.82 -3.37 4.50
CA ASP A 53 21.02 -3.10 5.28
C ASP A 53 20.75 -2.77 6.76
N TYR A 54 19.55 -3.05 7.25
CA TYR A 54 19.19 -2.87 8.65
C TYR A 54 18.14 -3.89 9.10
N PRO A 55 18.52 -5.16 9.30
CA PRO A 55 17.59 -6.22 9.69
C PRO A 55 17.05 -6.03 11.11
N TRP A 56 15.89 -6.63 11.40
CA TRP A 56 15.38 -6.69 12.78
C TRP A 56 16.32 -7.49 13.69
N SER A 57 16.45 -7.07 14.94
CA SER A 57 17.16 -7.85 15.98
C SER A 57 16.48 -9.19 16.27
N GLU A 58 15.14 -9.21 16.33
CA GLU A 58 14.33 -10.40 16.61
C GLU A 58 13.75 -11.04 15.33
N ARG A 59 14.58 -11.21 14.30
CA ARG A 59 14.10 -11.56 12.95
C ARG A 59 13.28 -12.86 12.87
N ASP A 60 13.62 -13.86 13.68
CA ASP A 60 12.97 -15.18 13.69
C ASP A 60 11.69 -15.23 14.56
N ASN A 61 11.32 -14.11 15.20
CA ASN A 61 10.11 -14.03 15.99
C ASN A 61 8.86 -14.11 15.08
N ALA A 62 8.09 -15.18 15.23
CA ALA A 62 6.91 -15.49 14.43
C ALA A 62 5.72 -14.53 14.66
N SER A 63 5.76 -13.68 15.69
CA SER A 63 4.73 -12.66 15.91
C SER A 63 4.80 -11.53 14.88
N PHE A 64 3.64 -10.99 14.50
CA PHE A 64 3.60 -9.78 13.67
C PHE A 64 3.89 -8.53 14.54
N PRO A 65 4.85 -7.67 14.16
CA PRO A 65 5.15 -6.46 14.93
C PRO A 65 3.97 -5.50 15.02
N SER A 66 3.82 -4.84 16.17
CA SER A 66 2.84 -3.75 16.34
C SER A 66 3.29 -2.47 15.62
N HIS A 67 2.35 -1.56 15.40
CA HIS A 67 2.67 -0.24 14.84
C HIS A 67 3.73 0.50 15.69
N VAL A 68 3.73 0.34 17.02
CA VAL A 68 4.75 0.88 17.93
C VAL A 68 6.13 0.33 17.61
N GLN A 69 6.27 -0.99 17.46
CA GLN A 69 7.53 -1.63 17.11
C GLN A 69 8.03 -1.20 15.72
N VAL A 70 7.11 -1.03 14.75
CA VAL A 70 7.46 -0.49 13.43
C VAL A 70 7.96 0.95 13.53
N LEU A 71 7.30 1.81 14.31
CA LEU A 71 7.76 3.18 14.52
C LEU A 71 9.13 3.25 15.18
N GLU A 72 9.37 2.42 16.19
CA GLU A 72 10.68 2.31 16.82
C GLU A 72 11.76 1.88 15.82
N TYR A 73 11.49 0.86 15.00
CA TYR A 73 12.39 0.42 13.94
C TYR A 73 12.71 1.53 12.93
N LEU A 74 11.71 2.28 12.47
CA LEU A 74 11.91 3.38 11.53
C LEU A 74 12.70 4.55 12.15
N ASN A 75 12.47 4.86 13.43
CA ASN A 75 13.26 5.84 14.17
C ASN A 75 14.72 5.41 14.29
N ASN A 76 14.95 4.16 14.70
CA ASN A 76 16.30 3.60 14.86
C ASN A 76 17.06 3.58 13.53
N TYR A 77 16.40 3.21 12.43
CA TYR A 77 16.98 3.30 11.09
C TYR A 77 17.36 4.73 10.70
N ALA A 78 16.42 5.67 10.87
CA ALA A 78 16.65 7.07 10.49
C ALA A 78 17.76 7.74 11.31
N ALA A 79 17.88 7.38 12.59
CA ALA A 79 18.97 7.81 13.47
C ALA A 79 20.30 7.15 13.09
N HIS A 80 20.31 5.83 12.84
CA HIS A 80 21.53 5.08 12.48
C HIS A 80 22.20 5.64 11.21
N PHE A 81 21.41 6.01 10.21
CA PHE A 81 21.93 6.58 8.95
C PHE A 81 22.01 8.12 8.95
N ASP A 82 21.71 8.78 10.07
CA ASP A 82 21.76 10.24 10.24
C ASP A 82 21.00 11.00 9.13
N VAL A 83 19.79 10.54 8.80
CA VAL A 83 18.96 11.13 7.75
C VAL A 83 17.89 12.09 8.27
N LEU A 84 17.68 12.13 9.59
CA LEU A 84 16.74 13.05 10.25
C LEU A 84 17.09 14.52 10.01
N LYS A 85 18.39 14.84 9.83
CA LYS A 85 18.87 16.20 9.56
C LYS A 85 18.35 16.82 8.26
N TYR A 86 17.89 16.01 7.31
CA TYR A 86 17.35 16.46 6.03
C TYR A 86 15.88 16.88 6.11
N VAL A 87 15.23 16.68 7.26
CA VAL A 87 13.78 16.80 7.41
C VAL A 87 13.40 18.11 8.09
N LYS A 88 12.46 18.82 7.47
CA LYS A 88 11.67 19.86 8.10
C LYS A 88 10.32 19.28 8.47
N PHE A 89 10.13 19.02 9.76
CA PHE A 89 8.86 18.62 10.33
C PHE A 89 7.89 19.82 10.39
N SER A 90 6.61 19.53 10.60
CA SER A 90 5.52 20.50 10.67
C SER A 90 5.50 21.47 9.46
N SER A 91 5.90 20.97 8.30
CA SER A 91 6.09 21.70 7.06
C SER A 91 5.28 21.02 5.97
N LYS A 92 4.06 21.50 5.77
CA LYS A 92 3.10 20.94 4.82
C LYS A 92 3.32 21.54 3.44
N VAL A 93 3.52 20.70 2.44
CA VAL A 93 3.46 21.14 1.04
C VAL A 93 2.00 21.38 0.66
N VAL A 94 1.70 22.60 0.21
CA VAL A 94 0.34 23.04 -0.12
C VAL A 94 0.13 23.31 -1.60
N GLU A 95 1.19 23.58 -2.36
CA GLU A 95 1.13 23.83 -3.81
C GLU A 95 2.44 23.42 -4.48
N ILE A 96 2.35 22.90 -5.71
CA ILE A 96 3.50 22.64 -6.59
C ILE A 96 3.28 23.36 -7.91
N ARG A 97 4.32 24.02 -8.43
CA ARG A 97 4.31 24.69 -9.74
C ARG A 97 5.41 24.14 -10.62
N TYR A 98 5.09 23.92 -11.90
CA TYR A 98 6.09 23.61 -12.90
C TYR A 98 6.72 24.89 -13.44
N VAL A 99 8.04 25.01 -13.34
CA VAL A 99 8.81 26.18 -13.80
C VAL A 99 9.87 25.83 -14.87
N GLY A 100 10.05 24.54 -15.16
CA GLY A 100 11.01 23.99 -16.12
C GLY A 100 10.81 24.35 -17.60
N GLY A 101 10.02 25.40 -17.89
CA GLY A 101 9.69 25.87 -19.24
C GLY A 101 10.40 27.16 -19.69
N ARG A 102 11.38 27.71 -18.94
CA ARG A 102 12.03 28.97 -19.33
C ARG A 102 13.00 28.90 -20.51
N LYS A 103 13.32 27.71 -21.05
CA LYS A 103 14.08 27.55 -22.32
C LYS A 103 13.69 26.37 -23.22
N THR A 104 12.69 25.57 -22.86
CA THR A 104 12.18 24.48 -23.71
C THR A 104 10.73 24.81 -24.07
N THR A 105 10.56 25.65 -25.08
CA THR A 105 9.32 25.64 -25.85
C THR A 105 9.07 24.21 -26.31
N GLN A 106 7.86 23.73 -26.06
CA GLN A 106 7.30 22.42 -26.37
C GLN A 106 7.28 22.03 -27.87
N LEU A 107 8.17 22.59 -28.69
CA LEU A 107 8.23 22.38 -30.14
C LEU A 107 9.57 21.80 -30.64
N ASP A 108 10.61 21.69 -29.80
CA ASP A 108 11.94 21.18 -30.24
C ASP A 108 12.40 19.90 -29.52
N LEU A 109 11.57 19.28 -28.67
CA LEU A 109 11.86 17.94 -28.16
C LEU A 109 11.57 16.93 -29.28
N LYS A 110 12.62 16.31 -29.83
CA LYS A 110 12.44 14.99 -30.46
C LYS A 110 11.76 14.09 -29.42
N PRO A 111 10.62 13.44 -29.72
CA PRO A 111 9.83 12.66 -28.75
C PRO A 111 10.53 11.43 -28.12
N GLU A 112 11.85 11.29 -28.27
CA GLU A 112 12.55 10.01 -28.17
C GLU A 112 13.33 9.80 -26.86
N GLU A 113 13.67 10.82 -26.06
CA GLU A 113 14.49 10.66 -24.83
C GLU A 113 13.92 11.41 -23.61
N TYR A 114 13.94 10.79 -22.42
CA TYR A 114 13.40 11.36 -21.16
C TYR A 114 14.32 12.42 -20.51
N GLY A 115 15.56 12.58 -21.00
CA GLY A 115 16.55 13.52 -20.45
C GLY A 115 17.18 13.09 -19.12
N SER A 116 18.18 13.84 -18.63
CA SER A 116 18.77 13.63 -17.31
C SER A 116 17.83 14.13 -16.20
N LEU A 117 17.90 13.52 -15.02
CA LEU A 117 17.06 13.91 -13.87
C LEU A 117 17.49 15.24 -13.25
N LEU A 118 18.78 15.56 -13.31
CA LEU A 118 19.39 16.74 -12.69
C LEU A 118 20.08 17.56 -13.77
N ASN A 119 19.35 18.57 -14.27
CA ASN A 119 19.81 19.38 -15.41
C ASN A 119 20.49 20.70 -14.98
N GLY A 120 20.67 20.94 -13.68
CA GLY A 120 21.29 22.16 -13.14
C GLY A 120 20.35 23.36 -13.04
N TYR A 121 19.05 23.18 -13.34
CA TYR A 121 18.04 24.23 -13.29
C TYR A 121 16.76 23.73 -12.61
N PRO A 122 16.07 24.56 -11.81
CA PRO A 122 14.82 24.18 -11.19
C PRO A 122 13.75 23.81 -12.21
N ALA A 123 13.15 22.63 -12.04
CA ALA A 123 11.97 22.21 -12.80
C ALA A 123 10.68 22.51 -12.04
N TRP A 124 10.73 22.55 -10.71
CA TRP A 124 9.58 22.66 -9.84
C TRP A 124 9.77 23.71 -8.75
N GLU A 125 8.71 24.45 -8.44
CA GLU A 125 8.59 25.28 -7.25
C GLU A 125 7.57 24.65 -6.30
N VAL A 126 7.87 24.65 -5.00
CA VAL A 126 7.07 24.02 -3.95
C VAL A 126 6.74 25.04 -2.87
N ALA A 127 5.45 25.24 -2.63
CA ALA A 127 4.93 26.06 -1.55
C ALA A 127 4.78 25.24 -0.27
N VAL A 128 5.35 25.74 0.81
CA VAL A 128 5.36 25.07 2.11
C VAL A 128 4.76 26.00 3.16
N GLU A 129 3.75 25.49 3.86
CA GLU A 129 3.15 26.13 5.02
C GLU A 129 3.65 25.45 6.30
N THR A 130 4.06 26.24 7.29
CA THR A 130 4.54 25.72 8.58
C THR A 130 3.41 25.77 9.60
N SER A 131 3.31 24.78 10.49
CA SER A 131 2.23 24.75 11.50
C SER A 131 2.20 25.97 12.43
N GLN A 132 3.34 26.65 12.58
CA GLN A 132 3.53 27.81 13.46
C GLN A 132 3.28 29.16 12.75
N SER A 133 3.10 29.17 11.43
CA SER A 133 2.91 30.39 10.65
C SER A 133 2.09 30.15 9.39
N THR A 134 1.08 30.99 9.16
CA THR A 134 0.34 31.04 7.88
C THR A 134 1.18 31.59 6.72
N LYS A 135 2.48 31.85 6.95
CA LYS A 135 3.41 32.29 5.91
C LYS A 135 3.78 31.10 5.04
N VAL A 136 3.49 31.23 3.75
CA VAL A 136 3.90 30.28 2.71
C VAL A 136 5.32 30.62 2.26
N GLU A 137 6.21 29.64 2.34
CA GLU A 137 7.58 29.71 1.82
C GLU A 137 7.70 28.93 0.50
N TRP A 138 8.38 29.52 -0.48
CA TRP A 138 8.58 28.89 -1.79
C TRP A 138 10.01 28.38 -1.94
N TYR A 139 10.13 27.14 -2.41
CA TYR A 139 11.39 26.46 -2.63
C TYR A 139 11.47 25.97 -4.07
N ALA A 140 12.61 26.18 -4.74
CA ALA A 140 12.83 25.73 -6.10
C ALA A 140 13.71 24.48 -6.11
N PHE A 141 13.32 23.46 -6.88
CA PHE A 141 14.01 22.17 -6.96
C PHE A 141 14.19 21.73 -8.41
N GLU A 142 15.34 21.12 -8.70
CA GLU A 142 15.58 20.43 -9.97
C GLU A 142 14.73 19.17 -10.08
N PHE A 143 14.62 18.41 -8.98
CA PHE A 143 13.94 17.12 -8.95
C PHE A 143 13.08 16.95 -7.70
N LEU A 144 11.90 16.37 -7.87
CA LEU A 144 10.98 16.08 -6.77
C LEU A 144 10.78 14.57 -6.57
N VAL A 145 10.93 14.10 -5.33
CA VAL A 145 10.53 12.74 -4.94
C VAL A 145 9.27 12.81 -4.08
N VAL A 146 8.17 12.28 -4.61
CA VAL A 146 6.85 12.29 -3.99
C VAL A 146 6.64 10.99 -3.21
N CYS A 147 6.66 11.08 -1.88
CA CYS A 147 6.53 9.96 -0.95
C CYS A 147 5.27 10.07 -0.07
N VAL A 148 4.24 10.80 -0.52
CA VAL A 148 3.07 11.16 0.31
C VAL A 148 2.14 9.98 0.61
N GLY A 149 2.34 8.83 -0.02
CA GLY A 149 1.58 7.60 0.22
C GLY A 149 0.12 7.64 -0.26
N LYS A 150 -0.56 6.50 -0.18
CA LYS A 150 -1.94 6.29 -0.68
C LYS A 150 -3.00 6.07 0.39
N TYR A 151 -2.59 5.86 1.64
CA TYR A 151 -3.45 5.36 2.71
C TYR A 151 -3.55 6.34 3.89
N GLY A 152 -3.86 7.60 3.59
CA GLY A 152 -4.03 8.67 4.57
C GLY A 152 -4.61 9.94 3.96
N ASP A 153 -4.97 10.88 4.82
CA ASP A 153 -5.47 12.25 4.56
C ASP A 153 -6.83 12.38 3.85
N VAL A 154 -7.08 11.61 2.80
CA VAL A 154 -8.32 11.70 2.01
C VAL A 154 -9.15 10.42 2.20
N PRO A 155 -10.17 10.44 3.07
CA PRO A 155 -11.01 9.27 3.33
C PRO A 155 -11.92 9.00 2.14
N ARG A 156 -12.15 7.72 1.83
CA ARG A 156 -13.08 7.32 0.77
C ARG A 156 -14.48 7.20 1.35
N MET A 157 -15.23 8.29 1.33
CA MET A 157 -16.60 8.33 1.83
C MET A 157 -17.60 7.69 0.85
N PRO A 158 -18.55 6.86 1.32
CA PRO A 158 -19.67 6.43 0.50
C PRO A 158 -20.54 7.61 0.07
N VAL A 159 -21.12 7.54 -1.13
CA VAL A 159 -22.07 8.54 -1.63
C VAL A 159 -23.48 8.00 -1.48
N PHE A 160 -24.36 8.79 -0.87
CA PHE A 160 -25.74 8.41 -0.62
C PHE A 160 -26.72 9.24 -1.45
N PRO A 161 -27.93 8.72 -1.73
CA PRO A 161 -29.03 9.52 -2.26
C PRO A 161 -29.39 10.67 -1.30
N PRO A 162 -30.07 11.73 -1.77
CA PRO A 162 -30.54 12.81 -0.91
C PRO A 162 -31.44 12.29 0.22
N ARG A 163 -31.30 12.85 1.44
CA ARG A 163 -32.06 12.46 2.66
C ARG A 163 -31.88 11.01 3.04
N ARG A 164 -30.68 10.49 2.82
CA ARG A 164 -30.29 9.09 3.07
C ARG A 164 -28.81 8.96 3.45
N GLY A 165 -28.12 10.08 3.64
CA GLY A 165 -26.73 10.13 4.10
C GLY A 165 -26.64 10.28 5.62
N GLU A 166 -25.42 10.56 6.09
CA GLU A 166 -25.11 10.73 7.52
C GLU A 166 -25.97 11.81 8.20
N GLU A 167 -26.50 12.78 7.44
CA GLU A 167 -27.40 13.83 7.94
C GLU A 167 -28.71 13.29 8.54
N GLU A 168 -29.13 12.08 8.16
CA GLU A 168 -30.35 11.45 8.67
C GLU A 168 -30.10 10.62 9.95
N PHE A 169 -28.84 10.38 10.32
CA PHE A 169 -28.50 9.50 11.43
C PHE A 169 -28.29 10.30 12.73
N LEU A 170 -28.93 9.88 13.82
CA LEU A 170 -28.82 10.56 15.12
C LEU A 170 -27.60 10.12 15.95
N GLY A 171 -26.91 9.05 15.52
CA GLY A 171 -25.70 8.57 16.18
C GLY A 171 -24.43 9.17 15.55
N GLU A 172 -23.29 8.59 15.89
CA GLU A 172 -21.98 9.11 15.48
C GLU A 172 -21.47 8.39 14.22
N VAL A 173 -21.02 9.14 13.22
CA VAL A 173 -20.35 8.60 12.03
C VAL A 173 -18.92 9.10 12.00
N LEU A 174 -17.98 8.18 11.82
CA LEU A 174 -16.58 8.52 11.64
C LEU A 174 -15.93 7.61 10.60
N HIS A 175 -14.94 8.14 9.89
CA HIS A 175 -14.07 7.29 9.08
C HIS A 175 -12.99 6.66 9.98
N ALA A 176 -12.46 5.51 9.57
CA ALA A 176 -11.32 4.86 10.24
C ALA A 176 -10.11 5.79 10.43
N MET A 177 -9.98 6.81 9.56
CA MET A 177 -8.95 7.83 9.66
C MET A 177 -9.12 8.74 10.88
N ASP A 178 -10.35 9.09 11.23
CA ASP A 178 -10.65 9.93 12.39
C ASP A 178 -10.63 9.10 13.67
N TYR A 179 -11.06 7.83 13.59
CA TYR A 179 -10.87 6.88 14.69
C TYR A 179 -9.39 6.77 15.10
N ALA A 180 -8.48 6.70 14.12
CA ALA A 180 -7.04 6.58 14.38
C ALA A 180 -6.42 7.78 15.11
N LYS A 181 -7.13 8.90 15.23
CA LYS A 181 -6.68 10.10 15.97
C LYS A 181 -7.09 10.05 17.45
N LEU A 182 -7.98 9.14 17.82
CA LEU A 182 -8.44 8.97 19.20
C LEU A 182 -7.33 8.29 20.02
N ASP A 183 -7.17 8.74 21.26
CA ASP A 183 -6.41 7.98 22.25
C ASP A 183 -7.22 6.77 22.74
N GLU A 184 -6.58 5.90 23.53
CA GLU A 184 -7.19 4.65 23.99
C GLU A 184 -8.45 4.87 24.83
N ASP A 185 -8.52 5.95 25.61
CA ASP A 185 -9.65 6.22 26.49
C ASP A 185 -10.83 6.77 25.68
N ALA A 186 -10.60 7.71 24.78
CA ALA A 186 -11.61 8.22 23.85
C ALA A 186 -12.15 7.13 22.94
N ALA A 187 -11.28 6.25 22.41
CA ALA A 187 -11.70 5.10 21.62
C ALA A 187 -12.56 4.12 22.45
N ARG A 188 -12.18 3.88 23.71
CA ARG A 188 -12.97 3.02 24.61
C ARG A 188 -14.34 3.63 24.92
N GLU A 189 -14.41 4.92 25.21
CA GLU A 189 -15.67 5.64 25.47
C GLU A 189 -16.58 5.69 24.22
N LEU A 190 -15.97 5.81 23.03
CA LEU A 190 -16.70 5.75 21.78
C LEU A 190 -17.41 4.41 21.59
N LEU A 191 -16.80 3.30 22.02
CA LEU A 191 -17.27 1.94 21.71
C LEU A 191 -18.06 1.26 22.85
N LYS A 192 -17.72 1.54 24.10
CA LYS A 192 -18.21 0.79 25.27
C LYS A 192 -19.72 0.98 25.46
N GLY A 193 -20.44 -0.15 25.51
CA GLY A 193 -21.89 -0.21 25.71
C GLY A 193 -22.70 0.23 24.50
N LYS A 194 -22.06 0.48 23.34
CA LYS A 194 -22.71 1.01 22.13
C LYS A 194 -22.81 -0.05 21.04
N LYS A 195 -23.91 -0.03 20.28
CA LYS A 195 -24.06 -0.83 19.05
C LYS A 195 -23.22 -0.21 17.95
N VAL A 196 -22.16 -0.89 17.54
CA VAL A 196 -21.22 -0.36 16.53
C VAL A 196 -21.42 -1.08 15.20
N ALA A 197 -21.54 -0.32 14.11
CA ALA A 197 -21.48 -0.84 12.76
C ALA A 197 -20.14 -0.48 12.09
N VAL A 198 -19.36 -1.48 11.69
CA VAL A 198 -18.10 -1.28 10.96
C VAL A 198 -18.31 -1.58 9.49
N VAL A 199 -18.18 -0.59 8.61
CA VAL A 199 -18.40 -0.76 7.16
C VAL A 199 -17.09 -1.11 6.48
N GLY A 200 -16.94 -2.36 6.04
CA GLY A 200 -15.75 -2.88 5.39
C GLY A 200 -15.43 -4.32 5.80
N TYR A 201 -14.50 -4.96 5.09
CA TYR A 201 -14.04 -6.32 5.39
C TYR A 201 -12.60 -6.56 4.92
N LYS A 202 -11.73 -5.67 5.36
CA LYS A 202 -10.28 -5.73 5.17
C LYS A 202 -9.59 -5.38 6.49
N LYS A 203 -8.26 -5.32 6.49
CA LYS A 203 -7.45 -5.13 7.70
C LYS A 203 -8.01 -4.10 8.68
N SER A 204 -8.25 -2.86 8.26
CA SER A 204 -8.78 -1.83 9.17
C SER A 204 -10.15 -2.19 9.76
N ALA A 205 -11.07 -2.74 8.96
CA ALA A 205 -12.39 -3.14 9.44
C ALA A 205 -12.32 -4.32 10.42
N ILE A 206 -11.43 -5.27 10.13
CA ILE A 206 -11.19 -6.46 10.96
C ILE A 206 -10.62 -6.04 12.31
N ASP A 207 -9.61 -5.17 12.32
CA ASP A 207 -9.00 -4.66 13.55
C ASP A 207 -10.01 -3.88 14.39
N LEU A 208 -10.77 -2.98 13.77
CA LEU A 208 -11.83 -2.22 14.44
C LEU A 208 -12.88 -3.15 15.04
N ALA A 209 -13.30 -4.20 14.34
CA ALA A 209 -14.27 -5.15 14.89
C ALA A 209 -13.73 -5.86 16.14
N VAL A 210 -12.43 -6.18 16.18
CA VAL A 210 -11.79 -6.76 17.37
C VAL A 210 -11.67 -5.75 18.51
N GLU A 211 -11.32 -4.48 18.22
CA GLU A 211 -11.33 -3.43 19.25
C GLU A 211 -12.73 -3.18 19.81
N CYS A 212 -13.76 -3.20 18.96
CA CYS A 212 -15.15 -3.11 19.40
C CYS A 212 -15.53 -4.28 20.31
N ALA A 213 -15.16 -5.50 19.94
CA ALA A 213 -15.39 -6.69 20.75
C ALA A 213 -14.64 -6.59 22.09
N ALA A 214 -13.41 -6.09 22.10
CA ALA A 214 -12.63 -5.91 23.33
C ALA A 214 -13.24 -4.84 24.25
N ALA A 215 -13.70 -3.70 23.71
CA ALA A 215 -14.32 -2.62 24.46
C ALA A 215 -15.70 -3.01 25.05
N ASN A 216 -16.37 -3.98 24.44
CA ASN A 216 -17.71 -4.46 24.82
C ASN A 216 -17.71 -5.82 25.52
N GLN A 217 -16.60 -6.25 26.13
CA GLN A 217 -16.60 -7.45 26.97
C GLN A 217 -17.42 -7.23 28.26
N GLY A 218 -18.14 -8.27 28.71
CA GLY A 218 -18.85 -8.30 29.99
C GLY A 218 -20.34 -7.95 29.95
N PRO A 219 -21.01 -7.90 31.12
CA PRO A 219 -22.45 -7.66 31.22
C PRO A 219 -22.85 -6.30 30.66
N GLY A 220 -23.76 -6.27 29.69
CA GLY A 220 -24.23 -5.04 29.03
C GLY A 220 -23.46 -4.64 27.77
N GLY A 221 -22.40 -5.36 27.41
CA GLY A 221 -21.71 -5.20 26.13
C GLY A 221 -22.64 -5.38 24.93
N GLN A 222 -22.46 -4.55 23.91
CA GLN A 222 -23.23 -4.62 22.66
C GLN A 222 -22.37 -5.20 21.53
N PRO A 223 -22.96 -5.96 20.60
CA PRO A 223 -22.22 -6.56 19.50
C PRO A 223 -21.80 -5.50 18.46
N CYS A 224 -20.66 -5.74 17.84
CA CYS A 224 -20.23 -5.04 16.64
C CYS A 224 -20.73 -5.76 15.39
N THR A 225 -21.38 -5.06 14.46
CA THR A 225 -21.80 -5.63 13.17
C THR A 225 -20.94 -5.11 12.04
N MET A 226 -20.23 -6.01 11.36
CA MET A 226 -19.52 -5.69 10.13
C MET A 226 -20.47 -5.69 8.94
N VAL A 227 -20.52 -4.57 8.21
CA VAL A 227 -21.29 -4.43 6.97
C VAL A 227 -20.36 -4.68 5.78
N ILE A 228 -20.64 -5.74 5.02
CA ILE A 228 -19.69 -6.30 4.06
C ILE A 228 -20.29 -6.34 2.66
N ARG A 229 -19.66 -5.61 1.73
CA ARG A 229 -20.00 -5.65 0.31
C ARG A 229 -19.28 -6.77 -0.44
N THR A 230 -17.96 -6.73 -0.44
CA THR A 230 -17.12 -7.66 -1.21
C THR A 230 -16.39 -8.56 -0.23
N LEU A 231 -16.47 -9.88 -0.44
CA LEU A 231 -15.68 -10.84 0.33
C LEU A 231 -14.27 -10.88 -0.24
N HIS A 232 -13.30 -11.07 0.63
CA HIS A 232 -11.91 -11.36 0.28
C HIS A 232 -11.42 -12.49 1.16
N TRP A 233 -10.46 -13.25 0.66
CA TRP A 233 -9.79 -14.30 1.40
C TRP A 233 -9.02 -13.69 2.56
N THR A 234 -9.22 -14.28 3.72
CA THR A 234 -8.50 -13.96 4.95
C THR A 234 -7.61 -15.13 5.32
N VAL A 235 -6.45 -14.84 5.90
CA VAL A 235 -5.43 -15.84 6.21
C VAL A 235 -5.09 -15.76 7.69
N PRO A 236 -5.09 -16.89 8.44
CA PRO A 236 -4.79 -16.87 9.86
C PRO A 236 -3.29 -16.78 10.16
N SER A 237 -2.45 -17.35 9.28
CA SER A 237 -1.00 -17.38 9.45
C SER A 237 -0.29 -17.67 8.12
N TYR A 238 1.03 -17.47 8.08
CA TYR A 238 1.87 -17.77 6.90
C TYR A 238 2.22 -19.27 6.77
N SER A 239 1.28 -20.15 7.15
CA SER A 239 1.42 -21.61 7.02
C SER A 239 0.14 -22.21 6.45
N ILE A 240 0.24 -22.86 5.29
CA ILE A 240 -0.89 -23.50 4.59
C ILE A 240 -0.64 -25.00 4.61
N TRP A 241 -1.50 -25.77 5.31
CA TRP A 241 -1.31 -27.22 5.48
C TRP A 241 0.09 -27.62 5.99
N GLY A 242 0.71 -26.78 6.83
CA GLY A 242 2.07 -27.01 7.35
C GLY A 242 3.20 -26.58 6.41
N LEU A 243 2.88 -26.11 5.20
CA LEU A 243 3.85 -25.56 4.25
C LEU A 243 3.99 -24.05 4.45
N PRO A 244 5.23 -23.51 4.49
CA PRO A 244 5.45 -22.07 4.53
C PRO A 244 4.81 -21.35 3.34
N PHE A 245 4.11 -20.23 3.62
CA PHE A 245 3.38 -19.49 2.60
C PHE A 245 4.27 -19.00 1.44
N PHE A 246 5.54 -18.67 1.72
CA PHE A 246 6.48 -18.19 0.72
C PHE A 246 6.64 -19.16 -0.47
N LEU A 247 6.44 -20.46 -0.28
CA LEU A 247 6.56 -21.48 -1.33
C LEU A 247 5.56 -21.26 -2.48
N PHE A 248 4.41 -20.65 -2.19
CA PHE A 248 3.33 -20.51 -3.18
C PHE A 248 3.44 -19.26 -4.04
N PHE A 249 4.13 -18.21 -3.58
CA PHE A 249 4.20 -16.94 -4.31
C PHE A 249 5.50 -16.12 -4.17
N SER A 250 6.37 -16.46 -3.21
CA SER A 250 7.58 -15.70 -2.87
C SER A 250 8.88 -16.47 -3.18
N THR A 251 8.80 -17.44 -4.09
CA THR A 251 9.96 -18.10 -4.71
C THR A 251 9.97 -17.81 -6.21
N ARG A 252 11.16 -17.80 -6.82
CA ARG A 252 11.27 -17.63 -8.28
C ARG A 252 10.48 -18.70 -9.03
N SER A 253 10.56 -19.96 -8.57
CA SER A 253 9.77 -21.10 -9.06
C SER A 253 8.27 -20.83 -9.05
N SER A 254 7.72 -20.30 -7.95
CA SER A 254 6.29 -20.00 -7.86
C SER A 254 5.84 -18.91 -8.83
N GLN A 255 6.64 -17.85 -9.01
CA GLN A 255 6.28 -16.73 -9.89
C GLN A 255 6.34 -17.10 -11.38
N PHE A 256 7.04 -18.17 -11.78
CA PHE A 256 6.99 -18.69 -13.16
C PHE A 256 5.59 -19.13 -13.60
N LEU A 257 4.68 -19.43 -12.67
CA LEU A 257 3.31 -19.82 -12.96
C LEU A 257 2.40 -18.64 -13.30
N HIS A 258 2.88 -17.42 -13.12
CA HIS A 258 2.09 -16.21 -13.27
C HIS A 258 2.53 -15.43 -14.50
N GLU A 259 1.54 -14.85 -15.18
CA GLU A 259 1.82 -13.90 -16.26
C GLU A 259 2.58 -12.70 -15.68
N ARG A 260 3.56 -12.22 -16.45
CA ARG A 260 4.33 -11.03 -16.16
C ARG A 260 4.45 -10.16 -17.43
N PRO A 261 4.76 -8.87 -17.29
CA PRO A 261 5.05 -8.00 -18.44
C PRO A 261 6.22 -8.53 -19.28
N HIS A 262 6.27 -8.19 -20.57
CA HIS A 262 7.36 -8.53 -21.50
C HIS A 262 7.76 -10.03 -21.55
N GLN A 263 6.82 -10.94 -21.32
CA GLN A 263 7.08 -12.37 -21.45
C GLN A 263 7.08 -12.82 -22.92
N THR A 264 8.00 -13.70 -23.28
CA THR A 264 8.10 -14.26 -24.63
C THR A 264 6.89 -15.14 -24.96
N MET A 265 6.59 -15.32 -26.25
CA MET A 265 5.49 -16.21 -26.69
C MET A 265 5.60 -17.63 -26.13
N PHE A 266 6.82 -18.16 -26.01
CA PHE A 266 7.07 -19.45 -25.39
C PHE A 266 6.68 -19.46 -23.91
N LYS A 267 7.03 -18.41 -23.15
CA LYS A 267 6.65 -18.30 -21.74
C LYS A 267 5.15 -18.12 -21.56
N THR A 268 4.49 -17.37 -22.44
CA THR A 268 3.02 -17.25 -22.45
C THR A 268 2.36 -18.61 -22.68
N LEU A 269 2.85 -19.39 -23.64
CA LEU A 269 2.36 -20.75 -23.89
C LEU A 269 2.59 -21.65 -22.67
N LEU A 270 3.76 -21.57 -22.04
CA LEU A 270 4.08 -22.34 -20.85
C LEU A 270 3.16 -21.97 -19.67
N CYS A 271 2.90 -20.69 -19.43
CA CYS A 271 1.95 -20.23 -18.40
C CYS A 271 0.53 -20.77 -18.66
N LEU A 272 0.11 -20.82 -19.93
CA LEU A 272 -1.17 -21.40 -20.32
C LEU A 272 -1.23 -22.90 -20.03
N LEU A 273 -0.18 -23.64 -20.39
CA LEU A 273 -0.04 -25.08 -20.12
C LEU A 273 0.01 -25.38 -18.62
N LEU A 274 0.65 -24.51 -17.82
CA LEU A 274 0.73 -24.63 -16.36
C LEU A 274 -0.48 -24.03 -15.63
N SER A 275 -1.46 -23.48 -16.35
CA SER A 275 -2.66 -22.90 -15.75
C SER A 275 -3.47 -23.86 -14.88
N PRO A 276 -3.56 -25.19 -15.15
CA PRO A 276 -4.18 -26.13 -14.24
C PRO A 276 -3.42 -26.27 -12.91
N MET A 277 -2.09 -26.23 -12.94
CA MET A 277 -1.26 -26.25 -11.73
C MET A 277 -1.49 -25.00 -10.89
N ARG A 278 -1.50 -23.81 -11.52
CA ARG A 278 -1.82 -22.54 -10.83
C ARG A 278 -3.21 -22.59 -10.16
N ARG A 279 -4.22 -23.13 -10.87
CA ARG A 279 -5.57 -23.33 -10.31
C ARG A 279 -5.55 -24.34 -9.16
N GLY A 280 -4.78 -25.41 -9.28
CA GLY A 280 -4.58 -26.42 -8.24
C GLY A 280 -3.97 -25.83 -6.96
N ILE A 281 -2.94 -24.99 -7.08
CA ILE A 281 -2.33 -24.28 -5.95
C ILE A 281 -3.34 -23.35 -5.28
N SER A 282 -4.09 -22.56 -6.05
CA SER A 282 -5.16 -21.70 -5.50
C SER A 282 -6.17 -22.54 -4.73
N LYS A 283 -6.64 -23.66 -5.30
CA LYS A 283 -7.60 -24.56 -4.64
C LYS A 283 -7.03 -25.26 -3.40
N PHE A 284 -5.73 -25.57 -3.37
CA PHE A 284 -5.05 -26.10 -2.21
C PHE A 284 -5.02 -25.11 -1.05
N ILE A 285 -4.76 -23.83 -1.33
CA ILE A 285 -4.83 -22.76 -0.33
C ILE A 285 -6.28 -22.55 0.13
N GLU A 286 -7.22 -22.46 -0.82
CA GLU A 286 -8.65 -22.28 -0.51
C GLU A 286 -9.21 -23.42 0.34
N SER A 287 -8.74 -24.67 0.14
CA SER A 287 -9.17 -25.81 0.95
C SER A 287 -8.67 -25.70 2.39
N TYR A 288 -7.42 -25.27 2.61
CA TYR A 288 -6.90 -24.99 3.94
C TYR A 288 -7.73 -23.90 4.63
N LEU A 289 -7.96 -22.78 3.95
CA LEU A 289 -8.68 -21.64 4.53
C LEU A 289 -10.13 -22.02 4.87
N ALA A 290 -10.80 -22.78 4.00
CA ALA A 290 -12.16 -23.25 4.25
C ALA A 290 -12.24 -24.31 5.37
N TRP A 291 -11.18 -25.09 5.57
CA TRP A 291 -11.08 -26.07 6.66
C TRP A 291 -10.75 -25.40 8.00
N LYS A 292 -9.78 -24.47 7.99
CA LYS A 292 -9.25 -23.82 9.20
C LYS A 292 -10.17 -22.74 9.74
N LEU A 293 -10.85 -22.00 8.87
CA LEU A 293 -11.68 -20.85 9.24
C LEU A 293 -13.17 -21.15 9.00
N PRO A 294 -14.09 -20.71 9.88
CA PRO A 294 -15.52 -20.93 9.76
C PRO A 294 -16.18 -20.01 8.70
N LEU A 295 -15.53 -19.81 7.54
CA LEU A 295 -15.98 -18.89 6.49
C LEU A 295 -17.37 -19.26 5.94
N VAL A 296 -17.67 -20.55 5.82
CA VAL A 296 -18.98 -21.00 5.33
C VAL A 296 -20.07 -20.74 6.37
N LYS A 297 -19.80 -21.00 7.66
CA LYS A 297 -20.73 -20.74 8.78
C LYS A 297 -21.21 -19.29 8.78
N TYR A 298 -20.30 -18.35 8.54
CA TYR A 298 -20.60 -16.92 8.55
C TYR A 298 -20.91 -16.32 7.17
N GLY A 299 -20.96 -17.12 6.11
CA GLY A 299 -21.19 -16.61 4.75
C GLY A 299 -20.08 -15.68 4.24
N LEU A 300 -18.85 -15.88 4.70
CA LEU A 300 -17.66 -15.08 4.40
C LEU A 300 -16.72 -15.72 3.39
N LYS A 301 -17.07 -16.90 2.85
CA LYS A 301 -16.28 -17.58 1.81
C LYS A 301 -16.41 -16.83 0.47
N PRO A 302 -15.32 -16.30 -0.11
CA PRO A 302 -15.36 -15.66 -1.43
C PRO A 302 -15.72 -16.65 -2.56
N ASP A 303 -16.26 -16.12 -3.65
CA ASP A 303 -16.61 -16.88 -4.85
C ASP A 303 -15.49 -16.90 -5.91
N HIS A 304 -14.45 -16.09 -5.73
CA HIS A 304 -13.28 -16.03 -6.60
C HIS A 304 -12.08 -16.83 -6.05
N PRO A 305 -11.13 -17.23 -6.91
CA PRO A 305 -9.93 -17.93 -6.50
C PRO A 305 -9.00 -17.09 -5.62
N PHE A 306 -8.28 -17.72 -4.69
CA PHE A 306 -7.32 -17.04 -3.80
C PHE A 306 -6.30 -16.17 -4.56
N VAL A 307 -5.83 -16.64 -5.73
CA VAL A 307 -4.85 -15.89 -6.54
C VAL A 307 -5.36 -14.50 -6.95
N GLU A 308 -6.67 -14.28 -7.15
CA GLU A 308 -7.18 -12.96 -7.52
C GLU A 308 -6.96 -11.95 -6.38
N ASP A 309 -7.12 -12.35 -5.12
CA ASP A 309 -6.87 -11.49 -3.95
C ASP A 309 -5.39 -11.29 -3.70
N TYR A 310 -4.59 -12.35 -3.87
CA TYR A 310 -3.15 -12.23 -3.74
C TYR A 310 -2.61 -11.24 -4.78
N ALA A 311 -2.97 -11.40 -6.06
CA ALA A 311 -2.54 -10.55 -7.19
C ALA A 311 -2.98 -9.08 -7.10
N SER A 312 -3.97 -8.78 -6.27
CA SER A 312 -4.49 -7.42 -6.08
C SER A 312 -4.26 -6.87 -4.68
N CYS A 313 -3.43 -7.56 -3.88
CA CYS A 313 -3.08 -7.17 -2.53
C CYS A 313 -4.34 -6.95 -1.64
N GLN A 314 -5.37 -7.80 -1.83
CA GLN A 314 -6.67 -7.69 -1.14
C GLN A 314 -6.81 -8.66 0.03
N MET A 315 -5.97 -9.69 0.11
CA MET A 315 -5.97 -10.60 1.25
C MET A 315 -5.64 -9.85 2.54
N ALA A 316 -6.19 -10.31 3.66
CA ALA A 316 -5.91 -9.74 4.98
C ALA A 316 -5.52 -10.83 5.98
N ILE A 317 -4.59 -10.50 6.86
CA ILE A 317 -4.26 -11.35 8.01
C ILE A 317 -5.29 -11.11 9.12
N LEU A 318 -5.84 -12.19 9.63
CA LEU A 318 -6.81 -12.16 10.73
C LEU A 318 -6.10 -12.15 12.08
N PRO A 319 -6.57 -11.34 13.04
CA PRO A 319 -6.26 -11.54 14.45
C PRO A 319 -6.75 -12.91 14.93
N ASP A 320 -5.98 -13.56 15.81
CA ASP A 320 -6.24 -14.95 16.26
C ASP A 320 -7.63 -15.13 16.88
N ASN A 321 -8.09 -14.15 17.67
CA ASN A 321 -9.37 -14.20 18.38
C ASN A 321 -10.58 -13.73 17.55
N PHE A 322 -10.42 -13.36 16.28
CA PHE A 322 -11.50 -12.75 15.48
C PHE A 322 -12.74 -13.64 15.39
N PHE A 323 -12.57 -14.92 15.04
CA PHE A 323 -13.70 -15.85 14.94
C PHE A 323 -14.17 -16.36 16.31
N GLU A 324 -13.32 -16.36 17.32
CA GLU A 324 -13.74 -16.66 18.70
C GLU A 324 -14.71 -15.59 19.21
N GLU A 325 -14.45 -14.31 18.93
CA GLU A 325 -15.36 -13.22 19.26
C GLU A 325 -16.65 -13.27 18.41
N ALA A 326 -16.57 -13.75 17.17
CA ALA A 326 -17.77 -14.03 16.38
C ALA A 326 -18.59 -15.21 16.91
N ASP A 327 -17.95 -16.24 17.46
CA ASP A 327 -18.63 -17.38 18.10
C ASP A 327 -19.35 -16.96 19.39
N LYS A 328 -18.78 -16.02 20.14
CA LYS A 328 -19.42 -15.38 21.31
C LYS A 328 -20.56 -14.43 20.94
N GLY A 329 -20.72 -14.09 19.66
CA GLY A 329 -21.72 -13.14 19.17
C GLY A 329 -21.32 -11.66 19.30
N ASN A 330 -20.09 -11.38 19.74
CA ASN A 330 -19.54 -10.03 19.88
C ASN A 330 -19.22 -9.39 18.52
N ILE A 331 -18.95 -10.21 17.51
CA ILE A 331 -18.78 -9.78 16.12
C ILE A 331 -19.86 -10.46 15.26
N GLN A 332 -20.63 -9.66 14.54
CA GLN A 332 -21.70 -10.10 13.64
C GLN A 332 -21.43 -9.62 12.21
N PHE A 333 -22.06 -10.26 11.23
CA PHE A 333 -21.81 -9.99 9.82
C PHE A 333 -23.12 -9.74 9.08
N LYS A 334 -23.17 -8.64 8.31
CA LYS A 334 -24.27 -8.35 7.39
C LYS A 334 -23.71 -8.13 5.98
N ARG A 335 -24.08 -9.02 5.06
CA ARG A 335 -23.78 -8.88 3.63
C ARG A 335 -24.75 -7.87 3.01
N ALA A 336 -24.23 -6.84 2.35
CA ALA A 336 -25.04 -5.85 1.65
C ALA A 336 -24.25 -5.13 0.55
N SER A 337 -24.86 -4.96 -0.62
CA SER A 337 -24.24 -4.19 -1.72
C SER A 337 -24.56 -2.71 -1.63
N LYS A 338 -25.80 -2.39 -1.25
CA LYS A 338 -26.31 -1.03 -1.06
C LYS A 338 -26.96 -0.89 0.31
N TRP A 339 -26.71 0.26 0.90
CA TRP A 339 -27.20 0.64 2.22
C TRP A 339 -27.25 2.16 2.31
N TRP A 340 -28.01 2.67 3.26
CA TRP A 340 -28.15 4.10 3.55
C TRP A 340 -28.50 4.30 5.02
N PHE A 341 -28.43 5.54 5.48
CA PHE A 341 -28.75 5.88 6.86
C PHE A 341 -30.25 6.10 7.06
N TRP A 342 -30.68 5.87 8.29
CA TRP A 342 -31.95 6.34 8.84
C TRP A 342 -31.71 6.78 10.29
N SER A 343 -32.72 7.36 10.93
CA SER A 343 -32.58 8.00 12.26
C SER A 343 -31.94 7.15 13.35
N ARG A 344 -32.01 5.82 13.28
CA ARG A 344 -31.48 4.91 14.31
C ARG A 344 -30.36 3.98 13.83
N GLY A 345 -29.82 4.16 12.62
CA GLY A 345 -28.72 3.34 12.12
C GLY A 345 -28.68 3.22 10.60
N ILE A 346 -28.59 1.98 10.11
CA ILE A 346 -28.43 1.65 8.69
C ILE A 346 -29.65 0.86 8.17
N GLU A 347 -30.17 1.22 6.99
CA GLU A 347 -31.14 0.45 6.23
C GLU A 347 -30.48 -0.11 4.96
N PHE A 348 -30.82 -1.35 4.60
CA PHE A 348 -30.24 -2.06 3.46
C PHE A 348 -31.22 -2.14 2.28
N GLU A 349 -30.72 -2.53 1.11
CA GLU A 349 -31.55 -2.72 -0.10
C GLU A 349 -32.69 -3.73 0.06
N ASP A 350 -32.53 -4.71 0.95
CA ASP A 350 -33.55 -5.71 1.31
C ASP A 350 -34.59 -5.19 2.32
N LYS A 351 -34.55 -3.89 2.66
CA LYS A 351 -35.38 -3.21 3.66
C LYS A 351 -35.15 -3.66 5.11
N THR A 352 -34.19 -4.55 5.36
CA THR A 352 -33.78 -4.84 6.74
C THR A 352 -33.03 -3.65 7.32
N LYS A 353 -33.09 -3.52 8.65
CA LYS A 353 -32.50 -2.41 9.38
C LYS A 353 -31.53 -2.93 10.43
N LEU A 354 -30.42 -2.23 10.59
CA LEU A 354 -29.44 -2.40 11.65
C LEU A 354 -29.48 -1.15 12.52
N GLU A 355 -29.81 -1.32 13.79
CA GLU A 355 -29.66 -0.25 14.77
C GLU A 355 -28.18 -0.10 15.12
N ALA A 356 -27.71 1.14 15.17
CA ALA A 356 -26.34 1.48 15.55
C ALA A 356 -26.33 2.80 16.30
N ASP A 357 -25.45 2.92 17.28
CA ASP A 357 -25.14 4.18 17.95
C ASP A 357 -23.91 4.84 17.33
N VAL A 358 -23.01 4.01 16.77
CA VAL A 358 -21.77 4.45 16.09
C VAL A 358 -21.61 3.69 14.77
N VAL A 359 -21.26 4.40 13.71
CA VAL A 359 -20.88 3.83 12.41
C VAL A 359 -19.45 4.22 12.06
N VAL A 360 -18.57 3.22 11.99
CA VAL A 360 -17.17 3.42 11.60
C VAL A 360 -16.97 2.98 10.15
N LEU A 361 -16.65 3.93 9.28
CA LEU A 361 -16.40 3.69 7.86
C LEU A 361 -14.95 3.26 7.66
N ALA A 362 -14.73 1.96 7.48
CA ALA A 362 -13.44 1.38 7.08
C ALA A 362 -13.39 1.19 5.55
N THR A 363 -13.77 2.25 4.82
CA THR A 363 -14.03 2.23 3.37
C THR A 363 -12.80 2.58 2.52
N GLY A 364 -11.67 2.82 3.17
CA GLY A 364 -10.36 3.04 2.54
C GLY A 364 -10.09 4.51 2.22
N TYR A 365 -9.08 4.76 1.41
CA TYR A 365 -8.58 6.11 1.13
C TYR A 365 -8.61 6.42 -0.37
N ASP A 366 -8.66 7.70 -0.72
CA ASP A 366 -8.50 8.20 -2.08
C ASP A 366 -7.14 8.92 -2.26
N GLY A 367 -6.07 8.12 -2.27
CA GLY A 367 -4.72 8.63 -2.51
C GLY A 367 -4.50 9.24 -3.90
N LYS A 368 -5.44 9.06 -4.85
CA LYS A 368 -5.35 9.63 -6.20
C LYS A 368 -5.75 11.09 -6.15
N LYS A 369 -6.88 11.38 -5.53
CA LYS A 369 -7.35 12.75 -5.29
C LYS A 369 -6.30 13.57 -4.56
N LYS A 370 -5.68 13.00 -3.51
CA LYS A 370 -4.57 13.63 -2.79
C LYS A 370 -3.44 14.11 -3.72
N LEU A 371 -3.09 13.31 -4.72
CA LEU A 371 -2.02 13.66 -5.66
C LEU A 371 -2.50 14.66 -6.72
N GLN A 372 -3.72 14.49 -7.24
CA GLN A 372 -4.32 15.39 -8.22
C GLN A 372 -4.48 16.81 -7.67
N ASP A 373 -4.87 16.94 -6.40
CA ASP A 373 -5.04 18.22 -5.72
C ASP A 373 -3.69 18.97 -5.52
N LEU A 374 -2.57 18.24 -5.51
CA LEU A 374 -1.22 18.81 -5.30
C LEU A 374 -0.51 19.20 -6.61
N LEU A 375 -0.74 18.47 -7.70
CA LEU A 375 -0.05 18.69 -8.98
C LEU A 375 -0.76 19.78 -9.80
N PRO A 376 -0.02 20.66 -10.51
CA PRO A 376 -0.62 21.63 -11.41
C PRO A 376 -1.05 20.97 -12.72
N GLU A 377 -1.97 21.59 -13.45
CA GLU A 377 -2.27 21.19 -14.83
C GLU A 377 -1.08 21.46 -15.76
N PRO A 378 -0.82 20.60 -16.79
CA PRO A 378 -1.61 19.42 -17.19
C PRO A 378 -1.31 18.14 -16.37
N PHE A 379 -0.34 18.17 -15.45
CA PHE A 379 0.16 16.97 -14.77
C PHE A 379 -0.84 16.35 -13.79
N SER A 380 -1.74 17.16 -13.21
CA SER A 380 -2.86 16.66 -12.40
C SER A 380 -3.71 15.64 -13.16
N SER A 381 -4.09 15.97 -14.40
CA SER A 381 -4.88 15.08 -15.26
C SER A 381 -4.14 13.80 -15.67
N LEU A 382 -2.80 13.81 -15.65
CA LEU A 382 -1.95 12.67 -16.00
C LEU A 382 -1.67 11.74 -14.81
N ALA A 383 -1.91 12.20 -13.57
CA ALA A 383 -1.55 11.46 -12.36
C ALA A 383 -2.15 10.05 -12.28
N VAL A 384 -3.32 9.83 -12.90
CA VAL A 384 -3.93 8.51 -13.02
C VAL A 384 -4.59 8.34 -14.39
N ASP A 385 -4.51 7.12 -14.93
CA ASP A 385 -5.18 6.77 -16.18
C ASP A 385 -6.71 6.58 -16.00
N SER A 386 -7.40 6.22 -17.09
CA SER A 386 -8.84 5.95 -17.09
C SER A 386 -9.26 4.76 -16.20
N THR A 387 -8.33 3.88 -15.84
CA THR A 387 -8.54 2.77 -14.91
C THR A 387 -8.29 3.19 -13.45
N GLY A 388 -7.71 4.37 -13.27
CA GLY A 388 -7.27 4.95 -12.02
C GLY A 388 -5.88 4.46 -11.57
N ILE A 389 -5.09 3.85 -12.43
CA ILE A 389 -3.72 3.42 -12.12
C ILE A 389 -2.76 4.54 -12.55
N MET A 390 -1.75 4.83 -11.74
CA MET A 390 -0.68 5.74 -12.14
C MET A 390 0.31 4.97 -13.03
N PRO A 391 0.52 5.39 -14.30
CA PRO A 391 1.44 4.72 -15.21
C PRO A 391 2.88 5.06 -14.80
N LEU A 392 3.47 4.20 -13.97
CA LEU A 392 4.82 4.38 -13.45
C LEU A 392 5.76 3.34 -14.03
N TYR A 393 6.74 3.79 -14.80
CA TYR A 393 7.86 2.97 -15.21
C TYR A 393 8.65 2.53 -13.97
N ARG A 394 8.87 1.20 -13.83
CA ARG A 394 9.48 0.55 -12.65
C ARG A 394 8.78 0.92 -11.33
N GLY A 395 7.53 1.38 -11.39
CA GLY A 395 6.83 1.89 -10.20
C GLY A 395 7.38 3.17 -9.60
N THR A 396 8.21 3.91 -10.35
CA THR A 396 8.94 5.08 -9.84
C THR A 396 8.74 6.31 -10.71
N ILE A 397 8.95 6.21 -12.03
CA ILE A 397 8.98 7.37 -12.94
C ILE A 397 7.70 7.44 -13.76
N HIS A 398 7.06 8.61 -13.77
CA HIS A 398 5.95 8.84 -14.69
C HIS A 398 6.50 9.33 -16.04
N PRO A 399 6.27 8.63 -17.16
CA PRO A 399 6.93 8.95 -18.45
C PRO A 399 6.63 10.35 -18.99
N LEU A 400 5.50 10.96 -18.58
CA LEU A 400 5.04 12.27 -19.04
C LEU A 400 5.16 13.39 -18.00
N ILE A 401 5.61 13.10 -16.77
CA ILE A 401 5.86 14.14 -15.75
C ILE A 401 7.38 14.26 -15.61
N PRO A 402 7.98 15.38 -16.03
CA PRO A 402 9.42 15.54 -16.04
C PRO A 402 9.97 15.77 -14.63
N SER A 403 11.20 15.32 -14.40
CA SER A 403 11.97 15.62 -13.18
C SER A 403 11.19 15.36 -11.87
N MET A 404 10.41 14.29 -11.86
CA MET A 404 9.62 13.87 -10.69
C MET A 404 9.57 12.33 -10.59
N ALA A 405 9.78 11.81 -9.37
CA ALA A 405 9.61 10.40 -9.03
C ALA A 405 8.52 10.22 -7.97
N PHE A 406 7.88 9.05 -8.00
CA PHE A 406 6.83 8.65 -7.07
C PHE A 406 7.24 7.35 -6.38
N VAL A 407 7.34 7.36 -5.05
CA VAL A 407 7.73 6.17 -4.28
C VAL A 407 6.65 5.82 -3.27
N GLY A 408 6.26 4.54 -3.24
CA GLY A 408 5.14 4.04 -2.41
C GLY A 408 3.79 4.01 -3.15
N TYR A 409 3.82 4.05 -4.49
CA TYR A 409 2.63 3.96 -5.34
C TYR A 409 2.46 2.61 -6.07
N ILE A 410 3.34 1.64 -5.81
CA ILE A 410 3.11 0.24 -6.15
C ILE A 410 2.92 -0.56 -4.86
N GLU A 411 1.96 -1.48 -4.88
CA GLU A 411 1.68 -2.41 -3.78
C GLU A 411 2.39 -3.74 -4.03
N SER A 412 2.91 -4.33 -2.96
CA SER A 412 3.45 -5.68 -2.93
C SER A 412 3.15 -6.30 -1.57
N VAL A 413 3.53 -7.57 -1.37
CA VAL A 413 3.50 -8.19 -0.04
C VAL A 413 4.43 -7.43 0.91
N SER A 414 5.59 -6.96 0.43
CA SER A 414 6.49 -6.07 1.20
C SER A 414 6.64 -4.70 0.54
N ASN A 415 5.96 -3.70 1.10
CA ASN A 415 6.05 -2.32 0.61
C ASN A 415 7.34 -1.62 1.04
N LEU A 416 7.94 -2.03 2.17
CA LEU A 416 9.19 -1.42 2.65
C LEU A 416 10.35 -1.78 1.70
N HIS A 417 10.56 -3.09 1.47
CA HIS A 417 11.61 -3.57 0.58
C HIS A 417 11.49 -2.97 -0.82
N THR A 418 10.27 -2.96 -1.37
CA THR A 418 10.07 -2.45 -2.73
C THR A 418 10.17 -0.92 -2.83
N ALA A 419 9.97 -0.17 -1.74
CA ALA A 419 10.26 1.26 -1.70
C ALA A 419 11.77 1.52 -1.65
N GLU A 420 12.51 0.77 -0.83
CA GLU A 420 13.96 0.88 -0.73
C GLU A 420 14.66 0.61 -2.06
N LEU A 421 14.34 -0.51 -2.72
CA LEU A 421 14.96 -0.89 -3.99
C LEU A 421 14.75 0.18 -5.07
N ARG A 422 13.59 0.83 -5.09
CA ARG A 422 13.29 1.95 -6.01
C ARG A 422 14.07 3.20 -5.67
N CYS A 423 14.30 3.48 -4.38
CA CYS A 423 15.15 4.60 -3.98
C CYS A 423 16.62 4.36 -4.35
N ILE A 424 17.12 3.12 -4.27
CA ILE A 424 18.47 2.76 -4.77
C ILE A 424 18.54 2.97 -6.28
N TRP A 425 17.57 2.43 -7.03
CA TRP A 425 17.48 2.60 -8.49
C TRP A 425 17.42 4.08 -8.89
N LEU A 426 16.62 4.87 -8.17
CA LEU A 426 16.47 6.31 -8.41
C LEU A 426 17.77 7.07 -8.13
N ALA A 427 18.49 6.74 -7.06
CA ALA A 427 19.78 7.37 -6.77
C ALA A 427 20.82 7.05 -7.86
N ARG A 428 20.89 5.80 -8.31
CA ARG A 428 21.78 5.40 -9.42
C ARG A 428 21.40 6.05 -10.74
N LEU A 429 20.10 6.28 -10.99
CA LEU A 429 19.63 7.03 -12.14
C LEU A 429 20.03 8.51 -12.06
N ALA A 430 19.90 9.13 -10.87
CA ALA A 430 20.34 10.51 -10.64
C ALA A 430 21.86 10.67 -10.79
N ASP A 431 22.63 9.64 -10.40
CA ASP A 431 24.09 9.55 -10.57
C ASP A 431 24.51 9.21 -12.02
N GLU A 432 23.56 9.17 -12.96
CA GLU A 432 23.75 8.84 -14.39
C GLU A 432 24.43 7.48 -14.63
N LYS A 433 24.25 6.50 -13.72
CA LYS A 433 24.82 5.15 -13.87
C LYS A 433 24.16 4.34 -14.98
N PHE A 434 22.94 4.70 -15.34
CA PHE A 434 22.20 4.16 -16.49
C PHE A 434 21.24 5.23 -17.00
N LYS A 435 20.62 4.98 -18.17
CA LYS A 435 19.65 5.89 -18.77
C LYS A 435 18.29 5.20 -18.91
N LEU A 436 17.23 5.98 -18.76
CA LEU A 436 15.88 5.52 -19.06
C LEU A 436 15.71 5.27 -20.57
N PRO A 437 14.84 4.33 -20.96
CA PRO A 437 14.45 4.20 -22.35
C PRO A 437 13.58 5.39 -22.80
N SER A 438 13.19 5.39 -24.08
CA SER A 438 12.30 6.40 -24.63
C SER A 438 10.96 6.46 -23.89
N ILE A 439 10.31 7.62 -23.93
CA ILE A 439 8.98 7.83 -23.34
C ILE A 439 7.98 6.81 -23.90
N GLU A 440 8.02 6.55 -25.21
CA GLU A 440 7.18 5.56 -25.87
C GLU A 440 7.36 4.16 -25.28
N LYS A 441 8.60 3.69 -25.11
CA LYS A 441 8.89 2.37 -24.52
C LYS A 441 8.44 2.28 -23.07
N MET A 442 8.62 3.35 -22.30
CA MET A 442 8.13 3.38 -20.92
C MET A 442 6.60 3.31 -20.87
N LEU A 443 5.90 4.03 -21.76
CA LEU A 443 4.44 3.97 -21.85
C LEU A 443 3.94 2.59 -22.29
N GLU A 444 4.59 1.98 -23.29
CA GLU A 444 4.31 0.60 -23.73
C GLU A 444 4.42 -0.38 -22.55
N GLN A 445 5.52 -0.32 -21.79
CA GLN A 445 5.74 -1.15 -20.61
C GLN A 445 4.66 -0.95 -19.53
N THR A 446 4.34 0.31 -19.18
CA THR A 446 3.29 0.57 -18.18
C THR A 446 1.92 0.08 -18.62
N ASN A 447 1.61 0.18 -19.92
CA ASN A 447 0.37 -0.35 -20.47
C ASN A 447 0.32 -1.88 -20.42
N GLU A 448 1.41 -2.56 -20.78
CA GLU A 448 1.52 -4.01 -20.66
C GLU A 448 1.28 -4.49 -19.22
N GLU A 449 1.92 -3.85 -18.24
CA GLU A 449 1.71 -4.11 -16.81
C GLU A 449 0.24 -4.02 -16.42
N ILE A 450 -0.44 -2.95 -16.85
CA ILE A 450 -1.87 -2.75 -16.61
C ILE A 450 -2.73 -3.85 -17.23
N GLN A 451 -2.39 -4.30 -18.45
CA GLN A 451 -3.13 -5.37 -19.11
C GLN A 451 -2.92 -6.73 -18.42
N VAL A 452 -1.70 -7.03 -17.96
CA VAL A 452 -1.42 -8.24 -17.17
C VAL A 452 -2.25 -8.24 -15.87
N MET A 453 -2.32 -7.12 -15.16
CA MET A 453 -3.14 -6.99 -13.96
C MET A 453 -4.63 -7.22 -14.25
N LYS A 454 -5.17 -6.61 -15.30
CA LYS A 454 -6.59 -6.78 -15.71
C LYS A 454 -6.94 -8.23 -16.03
N ARG A 455 -6.02 -9.00 -16.63
CA ARG A 455 -6.22 -10.43 -16.92
C ARG A 455 -6.11 -11.31 -15.66
N THR A 456 -5.33 -10.87 -14.67
CA THR A 456 -5.03 -11.69 -13.48
C THR A 456 -6.10 -11.58 -12.41
N THR A 457 -6.73 -10.42 -12.24
CA THR A 457 -7.67 -10.17 -11.14
C THR A 457 -8.75 -9.15 -11.51
N ARG A 458 -9.98 -9.39 -11.05
CA ARG A 458 -11.08 -8.42 -11.16
C ARG A 458 -10.86 -7.16 -10.31
N PHE A 459 -9.93 -7.19 -9.36
CA PHE A 459 -9.63 -6.09 -8.45
C PHE A 459 -8.45 -5.21 -8.90
N TYR A 460 -8.17 -5.17 -10.20
CA TYR A 460 -7.02 -4.48 -10.83
C TYR A 460 -6.92 -2.96 -10.58
N LYS A 461 -7.90 -2.32 -9.91
CA LYS A 461 -7.91 -0.86 -9.65
C LYS A 461 -6.82 -0.40 -8.68
N ARG A 462 -5.96 -1.31 -8.20
CA ARG A 462 -4.76 -1.07 -7.41
C ARG A 462 -3.57 -1.65 -8.16
N HIS A 463 -2.51 -0.86 -8.29
CA HIS A 463 -1.26 -1.31 -8.90
C HIS A 463 -0.52 -2.22 -7.92
N CYS A 464 -0.71 -3.54 -8.03
CA CYS A 464 -0.09 -4.56 -7.17
C CYS A 464 0.72 -5.54 -8.01
N ILE A 465 1.96 -5.80 -7.59
CA ILE A 465 2.92 -6.65 -8.32
C ILE A 465 3.18 -7.99 -7.60
N SER A 466 2.37 -8.35 -6.61
CA SER A 466 2.65 -9.47 -5.69
C SER A 466 2.90 -10.83 -6.36
N THR A 467 2.29 -11.10 -7.52
CA THR A 467 2.46 -12.37 -8.26
C THR A 467 3.72 -12.43 -9.12
N TYR A 468 4.38 -11.30 -9.36
CA TYR A 468 5.60 -11.21 -10.18
C TYR A 468 6.64 -10.26 -9.56
N SER A 469 6.61 -10.08 -8.23
CA SER A 469 7.43 -9.10 -7.52
C SER A 469 8.93 -9.36 -7.66
N ILE A 470 9.36 -10.62 -7.69
CA ILE A 470 10.77 -10.98 -7.89
C ILE A 470 11.20 -10.56 -9.29
N ASN A 471 10.37 -10.83 -10.29
CA ASN A 471 10.66 -10.43 -11.67
C ASN A 471 10.70 -8.92 -11.84
N HIS A 472 9.80 -8.19 -11.18
CA HIS A 472 9.85 -6.73 -11.20
C HIS A 472 11.13 -6.20 -10.54
N SER A 473 11.58 -6.81 -9.44
CA SER A 473 12.87 -6.49 -8.82
C SER A 473 14.07 -6.91 -9.67
N ASP A 474 13.97 -7.99 -10.45
CA ASP A 474 15.00 -8.42 -11.41
C ASP A 474 15.23 -7.34 -12.47
N ASP A 475 14.15 -6.82 -13.08
CA ASP A 475 14.26 -5.77 -14.10
C ASP A 475 14.92 -4.50 -13.54
N ILE A 476 14.58 -4.13 -12.30
CA ILE A 476 15.23 -3.02 -11.57
C ILE A 476 16.72 -3.30 -11.35
N CYS A 477 17.08 -4.51 -10.91
CA CYS A 477 18.48 -4.92 -10.73
C CYS A 477 19.26 -4.86 -12.04
N GLU A 478 18.72 -5.41 -13.13
CA GLU A 478 19.40 -5.46 -14.43
C GLU A 478 19.69 -4.05 -14.96
N GLU A 479 18.75 -3.11 -14.82
CA GLU A 479 18.97 -1.70 -15.19
C GLU A 479 20.06 -1.03 -14.34
N MET A 480 20.17 -1.37 -13.06
CA MET A 480 21.26 -0.89 -12.19
C MET A 480 22.62 -1.53 -12.50
N GLY A 481 22.66 -2.50 -13.43
CA GLY A 481 23.83 -3.32 -13.74
C GLY A 481 24.08 -4.44 -12.72
N TRP A 482 23.10 -4.74 -11.87
CA TRP A 482 23.18 -5.83 -10.90
C TRP A 482 22.74 -7.14 -11.53
N ASN A 483 23.26 -8.25 -11.00
CA ASN A 483 22.74 -9.57 -11.36
C ASN A 483 21.30 -9.70 -10.85
N SER A 484 20.38 -10.14 -11.71
CA SER A 484 19.02 -10.57 -11.31
C SER A 484 19.05 -11.84 -10.47
N TRP A 485 20.10 -12.65 -10.61
CA TRP A 485 20.34 -13.79 -9.72
C TRP A 485 20.96 -13.34 -8.40
N ARG A 486 20.17 -13.40 -7.33
CA ARG A 486 20.53 -12.80 -6.02
C ARG A 486 21.01 -13.82 -4.99
N LYS A 487 20.75 -15.11 -5.21
CA LYS A 487 21.15 -16.20 -4.32
C LYS A 487 22.47 -16.83 -4.77
N LYS A 488 23.10 -17.58 -3.86
CA LYS A 488 24.44 -18.18 -4.08
C LYS A 488 24.45 -19.32 -5.11
N ASN A 489 23.34 -20.04 -5.26
CA ASN A 489 23.25 -21.18 -6.19
C ASN A 489 21.85 -21.28 -6.80
N TRP A 490 21.74 -21.99 -7.93
CA TRP A 490 20.51 -22.12 -8.70
C TRP A 490 19.34 -22.73 -7.92
N PHE A 491 19.62 -23.65 -6.98
CA PHE A 491 18.56 -24.30 -6.19
C PHE A 491 17.93 -23.31 -5.20
N SER A 492 18.78 -22.55 -4.48
CA SER A 492 18.32 -21.46 -3.62
C SER A 492 17.63 -20.36 -4.42
N GLU A 493 18.17 -20.01 -5.60
CA GLU A 493 17.59 -19.03 -6.51
C GLU A 493 16.17 -19.40 -6.92
N ALA A 494 15.92 -20.68 -7.17
CA ALA A 494 14.62 -21.19 -7.61
C ALA A 494 13.63 -21.35 -6.44
N PHE A 495 14.05 -21.94 -5.32
CA PHE A 495 13.13 -22.48 -4.31
C PHE A 495 13.20 -21.83 -2.93
N SER A 496 14.18 -20.96 -2.66
CA SER A 496 14.21 -20.21 -1.39
C SER A 496 13.38 -18.93 -1.47
N ALA A 497 12.94 -18.42 -0.31
CA ALA A 497 12.24 -17.15 -0.21
C ALA A 497 13.16 -15.99 -0.61
N TYR A 498 12.63 -15.03 -1.39
CA TYR A 498 13.28 -13.75 -1.62
C TYR A 498 12.88 -12.77 -0.53
N ASN A 499 13.87 -12.17 0.12
CA ASN A 499 13.67 -11.15 1.14
C ASN A 499 14.61 -9.96 0.90
N SER A 500 14.50 -8.93 1.72
CA SER A 500 15.23 -7.67 1.54
C SER A 500 16.76 -7.85 1.54
N GLN A 501 17.31 -8.79 2.31
CA GLN A 501 18.76 -9.02 2.38
C GLN A 501 19.37 -9.49 1.05
N ASP A 502 18.57 -10.10 0.17
CA ASP A 502 19.04 -10.51 -1.16
C ASP A 502 19.40 -9.31 -2.05
N TYR A 503 18.92 -8.13 -1.68
CA TYR A 503 19.10 -6.87 -2.40
C TYR A 503 20.02 -5.90 -1.67
N GLU A 504 20.72 -6.36 -0.62
CA GLU A 504 21.78 -5.57 0.02
C GLU A 504 22.84 -5.20 -1.03
N GLU A 505 23.20 -3.91 -1.09
CA GLU A 505 24.24 -3.42 -1.98
C GLU A 505 25.58 -4.00 -1.52
N LYS A 506 26.15 -4.88 -2.35
CA LYS A 506 27.49 -5.41 -2.09
C LYS A 506 28.46 -4.24 -2.20
N LYS A 507 29.20 -3.97 -1.13
CA LYS A 507 30.31 -3.01 -1.17
C LYS A 507 31.24 -3.42 -2.32
N GLU A 508 31.40 -2.54 -3.30
CA GLU A 508 32.47 -2.66 -4.29
C GLU A 508 33.78 -2.62 -3.49
N ASN A 509 34.53 -3.73 -3.52
CA ASN A 509 35.85 -3.85 -2.89
C ASN A 509 36.90 -3.06 -3.66
#